data_AF-A0A7V6FZX1-F1
#
_entry.id   AF-A0A7V6FZX1-F1
#
_cell.length_a   1.000
_cell.length_b   1.000
_cell.length_c   1.000
_cell.angle_alpha   90.00
_cell.angle_beta   90.00
_cell.angle_gamma   90.00
#
_symmetry.space_group_name_H-M   'P 1'
#
loop_
_entity.id
_entity.type
_entity.pdbx_description
1 polymer ?
#
loop_
_entity_poly.entity_id
_entity_poly.type
_entity_poly.pdbx_seq_one_letter_code
_entity_poly.pdbx_strand_id
1 'polypeptide(L)'
;MFYIIIGFFSGIIGGMGIGGGTILIPALVFFVNVKQQLAQSVNLLSFIPLCLIAIPVHLKNKNIDKKVAISIIIPGLIGSLIGSIVAISLSSVYLKKIFGVFLLIIGVYQLVSKST
;
A
#
# COMPACT_ATOMS: atom_id res chain seq x y z
N MET A 1 14.03 -6.99 16.29
CA MET A 1 14.48 -7.83 15.15
C MET A 1 13.39 -7.97 14.08
N PHE A 2 12.22 -8.57 14.39
CA PHE A 2 11.15 -8.83 13.41
C PHE A 2 10.66 -7.60 12.63
N TYR A 3 10.45 -6.45 13.30
CA TYR A 3 10.04 -5.21 12.64
C TYR A 3 11.02 -4.73 11.55
N ILE A 4 12.34 -4.87 11.80
CA ILE A 4 13.38 -4.44 10.86
C ILE A 4 13.37 -5.35 9.63
N ILE A 5 13.25 -6.66 9.83
CA ILE A 5 13.18 -7.64 8.74
C ILE A 5 11.94 -7.39 7.88
N ILE A 6 10.77 -7.25 8.51
CA ILE A 6 9.50 -6.99 7.82
C ILE A 6 9.58 -5.67 7.04
N GLY A 7 10.09 -4.60 7.68
CA GLY A 7 10.27 -3.30 7.03
C GLY A 7 11.24 -3.34 5.85
N PHE A 8 12.36 -4.06 5.98
CA PHE A 8 13.35 -4.21 4.92
C PHE A 8 12.78 -4.91 3.69
N PHE A 9 12.18 -6.09 3.85
CA PHE A 9 11.59 -6.84 2.74
C PHE A 9 10.39 -6.10 2.13
N SER A 10 9.53 -5.52 2.97
CA SER A 10 8.42 -4.70 2.48
C SER A 10 8.88 -3.46 1.72
N GLY A 11 9.99 -2.86 2.12
CA GLY A 11 10.57 -1.70 1.44
C GLY A 11 11.08 -2.06 0.05
N ILE A 12 11.79 -3.19 -0.09
CA ILE A 12 12.25 -3.69 -1.40
C ILE A 12 11.06 -3.89 -2.35
N ILE A 13 10.03 -4.58 -1.89
CA ILE A 13 8.86 -4.89 -2.72
C ILE A 13 8.03 -3.64 -3.01
N GLY A 14 7.94 -2.72 -2.04
CA GLY A 14 7.34 -1.41 -2.23
C GLY A 14 8.06 -0.59 -3.31
N GLY A 15 9.40 -0.64 -3.32
CA GLY A 15 10.23 0.03 -4.32
C GLY A 15 10.09 -0.51 -5.74
N MET A 16 9.60 -1.74 -5.90
CA MET A 16 9.28 -2.33 -7.21
C MET A 16 7.96 -1.78 -7.81
N GLY A 17 7.30 -0.83 -7.15
CA GLY A 17 6.08 -0.18 -7.64
C GLY A 17 4.78 -0.90 -7.27
N ILE A 18 4.85 -2.01 -6.52
CA ILE A 18 3.67 -2.77 -6.07
C ILE A 18 2.97 -2.09 -4.87
N GLY A 19 3.69 -1.22 -4.16
CA GLY A 19 3.24 -0.64 -2.89
C GLY A 19 3.40 -1.64 -1.75
N GLY A 20 4.29 -1.34 -0.79
CA GLY A 20 4.74 -2.30 0.23
C GLY A 20 3.64 -2.85 1.15
N GLY A 21 2.48 -2.18 1.20
CA GLY A 21 1.39 -2.51 2.14
C GLY A 21 0.79 -3.90 1.99
N THR A 22 0.76 -4.45 0.77
CA THR A 22 0.23 -5.80 0.51
C THR A 22 0.94 -6.87 1.34
N ILE A 23 2.21 -6.65 1.68
CA ILE A 23 3.03 -7.57 2.48
C ILE A 23 3.24 -7.04 3.89
N LEU A 24 3.47 -5.73 4.05
CA LEU A 24 3.68 -5.11 5.36
C LEU A 24 2.49 -5.36 6.30
N ILE A 25 1.27 -5.17 5.79
CA ILE A 25 0.05 -5.21 6.62
C ILE A 25 -0.20 -6.64 7.12
N PRO A 26 -0.25 -7.69 6.27
CA PRO A 26 -0.33 -9.06 6.76
C PRO A 26 0.82 -9.43 7.69
N ALA A 27 2.05 -9.00 7.38
CA ALA A 27 3.20 -9.35 8.20
C ALA A 27 3.08 -8.80 9.64
N LEU A 28 2.68 -7.54 9.79
CA LEU A 28 2.48 -6.92 11.10
C LEU A 28 1.28 -7.52 11.86
N VAL A 29 0.21 -7.87 11.15
CA VAL A 29 -1.00 -8.41 11.79
C VAL A 29 -0.84 -9.87 12.20
N PHE A 30 -0.20 -10.72 11.38
CA PHE A 30 -0.07 -12.14 11.66
C PHE A 30 1.15 -12.50 12.50
N PHE A 31 2.33 -11.93 12.21
CA PHE A 31 3.55 -12.30 12.94
C PHE A 31 3.77 -11.47 14.20
N VAL A 32 3.21 -10.25 14.24
CA VAL A 32 3.46 -9.29 15.32
C VAL A 32 2.19 -8.97 16.12
N ASN A 33 1.03 -9.50 15.71
CA ASN A 33 -0.27 -9.29 16.37
C ASN A 33 -0.64 -7.81 16.58
N VAL A 34 -0.22 -6.95 15.65
CA VAL A 34 -0.57 -5.53 15.67
C VAL A 34 -2.03 -5.35 15.23
N LYS A 35 -2.76 -4.43 15.89
CA LYS A 35 -4.12 -4.05 15.49
C LYS A 35 -4.13 -3.58 14.03
N GLN A 36 -5.16 -3.96 13.27
CA GLN A 36 -5.29 -3.65 11.84
C GLN A 36 -5.14 -2.15 11.56
N GLN A 37 -5.80 -1.29 12.35
CA GLN A 37 -5.71 0.17 12.20
C GLN A 37 -4.27 0.67 12.36
N LEU A 38 -3.52 0.17 13.35
CA LEU A 38 -2.13 0.59 13.57
C LEU A 38 -1.23 0.10 12.42
N ALA A 39 -1.43 -1.13 11.93
CA ALA A 39 -0.68 -1.66 10.80
C ALA A 39 -0.90 -0.83 9.51
N GLN A 40 -2.13 -0.37 9.27
CA GLN A 40 -2.46 0.52 8.15
C GLN A 40 -1.78 1.90 8.29
N SER A 41 -1.78 2.47 9.49
CA SER A 41 -1.10 3.75 9.76
C SER A 41 0.41 3.64 9.54
N VAL A 42 1.03 2.57 10.04
CA VAL A 42 2.48 2.30 9.85
C VAL A 42 2.80 2.13 8.36
N ASN A 43 1.95 1.43 7.62
CA ASN A 43 2.08 1.31 6.17
C ASN A 43 2.07 2.69 5.48
N LEU A 44 1.10 3.54 5.81
CA LEU A 44 0.99 4.87 5.20
C LEU A 44 2.21 5.76 5.52
N LEU A 45 2.70 5.73 6.76
CA LEU A 45 3.94 6.43 7.14
C LEU A 45 5.16 5.90 6.37
N SER A 46 5.21 4.59 6.13
CA SER A 46 6.32 3.95 5.40
C SER A 46 6.37 4.39 3.93
N PHE A 47 5.24 4.83 3.35
CA PHE A 47 5.21 5.38 1.99
C PHE A 47 5.90 6.74 1.86
N ILE A 48 6.02 7.54 2.93
CA ILE A 48 6.65 8.87 2.86
C ILE A 48 8.11 8.79 2.40
N PRO A 49 9.02 8.08 3.10
CA PRO A 49 10.41 7.94 2.67
C PRO A 49 10.52 7.16 1.34
N LEU A 50 9.63 6.21 1.09
CA LEU A 50 9.59 5.46 -0.18
C LEU A 50 9.33 6.40 -1.36
N CYS A 51 8.30 7.24 -1.29
CA CYS A 51 7.94 8.17 -2.36
C CYS A 51 9.02 9.23 -2.58
N LEU A 52 9.65 9.72 -1.50
CA LEU A 52 10.76 10.68 -1.59
C LEU A 52 11.93 10.16 -2.44
N ILE A 53 12.21 8.85 -2.37
CA ILE A 53 13.26 8.21 -3.16
C ILE A 53 12.74 7.76 -4.54
N ALA A 54 11.54 7.20 -4.61
CA ALA A 54 10.99 6.61 -5.83
C ALA A 54 10.70 7.65 -6.92
N ILE A 55 10.10 8.79 -6.55
CA ILE A 55 9.71 9.86 -7.48
C ILE A 55 10.91 10.39 -8.28
N PRO A 56 12.03 10.86 -7.68
CA PRO A 56 13.15 11.38 -8.45
C PRO A 56 13.81 10.30 -9.34
N VAL A 57 13.88 9.06 -8.87
CA VAL A 57 14.41 7.94 -9.66
C VAL A 57 13.54 7.67 -10.89
N HIS A 58 12.22 7.61 -10.74
CA HIS A 58 11.30 7.36 -11.85
C HIS A 58 11.20 8.56 -12.81
N LEU A 59 11.32 9.79 -12.30
CA LEU A 59 11.43 10.98 -13.14
C LEU A 59 12.71 10.96 -13.98
N LYS A 60 13.85 10.60 -13.38
CA LYS A 60 15.14 10.50 -14.09
C LYS A 60 15.10 9.46 -15.19
N ASN A 61 14.43 8.34 -14.95
CA ASN A 61 14.28 7.26 -15.92
C ASN A 61 13.22 7.54 -17.01
N LYS A 62 12.59 8.72 -17.01
CA LYS A 62 11.49 9.11 -17.94
C LYS A 62 10.29 8.15 -17.91
N ASN A 63 10.09 7.44 -16.80
CA ASN A 63 8.98 6.50 -16.62
C ASN A 63 7.66 7.18 -16.17
N ILE A 64 7.65 8.52 -16.09
CA ILE A 64 6.49 9.29 -15.64
C ILE A 64 6.02 10.20 -16.76
N ASP A 65 4.82 9.91 -17.29
CA ASP A 65 4.08 10.87 -18.09
C ASP A 65 3.49 11.94 -17.14
N LYS A 66 4.05 13.15 -17.21
CA LYS A 66 3.66 14.26 -16.34
C LYS A 66 2.20 14.68 -16.57
N LYS A 67 1.67 14.58 -17.79
CA LYS A 67 0.28 14.97 -18.08
C LYS A 67 -0.69 14.01 -17.41
N VAL A 68 -0.44 12.71 -17.55
CA VAL A 68 -1.24 11.66 -16.90
C VAL A 68 -1.10 11.76 -15.38
N ALA A 69 0.12 11.93 -14.87
CA ALA A 69 0.36 12.05 -13.43
C ALA A 69 -0.45 13.19 -12.80
N ILE A 70 -0.42 14.40 -13.40
CA ILE A 70 -1.18 15.56 -12.89
C ILE A 70 -2.68 15.30 -12.91
N SER A 71 -3.20 14.66 -13.95
CA SER A 71 -4.62 14.32 -14.05
C SER A 71 -5.09 13.32 -13.00
N ILE A 72 -4.20 12.44 -12.51
CA ILE A 72 -4.52 11.40 -11.52
C ILE A 72 -4.27 11.88 -10.08
N ILE A 73 -3.39 12.86 -9.87
CA ILE A 73 -3.07 13.39 -8.53
C ILE A 73 -4.34 13.90 -7.83
N ILE A 74 -5.15 14.72 -8.48
CA ILE A 74 -6.34 15.33 -7.86
C ILE A 74 -7.35 14.25 -7.41
N PRO A 75 -7.84 13.34 -8.27
CA PRO A 75 -8.76 12.30 -7.85
C PRO A 75 -8.13 11.33 -6.85
N GLY A 76 -6.83 11.04 -6.96
CA GLY A 76 -6.11 10.20 -5.99
C GLY A 76 -6.04 10.83 -4.59
N LEU A 77 -5.79 12.14 -4.50
CA LEU A 77 -5.80 12.88 -3.23
C LEU A 77 -7.20 12.87 -2.60
N ILE A 78 -8.23 13.20 -3.37
CA ILE A 78 -9.61 13.20 -2.87
C ILE A 78 -10.02 11.79 -2.42
N GLY A 79 -9.76 10.77 -3.24
CA GLY A 79 -10.08 9.38 -2.93
C GLY A 79 -9.34 8.86 -1.70
N SER A 80 -8.06 9.18 -1.54
CA SER A 80 -7.27 8.77 -0.37
C SER A 80 -7.71 9.46 0.92
N LEU A 81 -8.09 10.74 0.85
CA LEU A 81 -8.64 11.46 2.01
C LEU A 81 -9.97 10.86 2.46
N ILE A 82 -10.92 10.68 1.54
CA ILE A 82 -12.22 10.07 1.84
C ILE A 82 -12.03 8.64 2.36
N GLY A 83 -11.21 7.85 1.68
CA GLY A 83 -10.91 6.48 2.08
C GLY A 83 -10.26 6.38 3.47
N SER A 84 -9.36 7.31 3.82
CA SER A 84 -8.74 7.36 5.14
C SER A 84 -9.74 7.68 6.24
N ILE A 85 -10.63 8.66 6.03
CA ILE A 85 -11.69 9.02 7.00
C ILE A 85 -12.61 7.84 7.25
N VAL A 86 -13.03 7.15 6.19
CA VAL A 86 -13.84 5.92 6.29
C VAL A 86 -13.08 4.82 7.02
N ALA A 87 -11.79 4.61 6.71
CA ALA A 87 -11.00 3.56 7.36
C ALA A 87 -10.84 3.80 8.88
N ILE A 88 -10.74 5.04 9.32
CA ILE A 88 -10.60 5.40 10.74
C ILE A 88 -11.93 5.22 11.50
N SER A 89 -13.08 5.43 10.85
CA SER A 89 -14.39 5.26 11.48
C SER A 89 -14.82 3.79 11.61
N LEU A 90 -14.20 2.87 10.86
CA LEU A 90 -14.47 1.43 10.97
C LEU A 90 -13.71 0.78 12.13
N SER A 91 -14.34 -0.19 12.79
CA SER A 91 -13.66 -1.02 13.80
C SER A 91 -12.56 -1.88 13.17
N SER A 92 -11.50 -2.18 13.94
CA SER A 92 -10.39 -3.02 13.48
C SER A 92 -10.83 -4.39 12.93
N VAL A 93 -11.93 -4.96 13.43
CA VAL A 93 -12.46 -6.26 12.97
C VAL A 93 -13.06 -6.14 11.57
N TYR A 94 -13.89 -5.12 11.33
CA TYR A 94 -14.48 -4.89 10.01
C TYR A 94 -13.41 -4.51 8.98
N LEU A 95 -12.48 -3.64 9.36
CA LEU A 95 -11.39 -3.23 8.49
C LEU A 95 -10.51 -4.42 8.07
N LYS A 96 -10.23 -5.35 9.00
CA LYS A 96 -9.49 -6.58 8.70
C LYS A 96 -10.24 -7.48 7.72
N LYS A 97 -11.56 -7.66 7.91
CA LYS A 97 -12.39 -8.46 7.00
C LYS A 97 -12.44 -7.86 5.60
N ILE A 98 -12.71 -6.57 5.48
CA ILE A 98 -12.79 -5.86 4.19
C ILE A 98 -11.44 -5.95 3.46
N PHE A 99 -10.33 -5.70 4.16
CA PHE A 99 -9.00 -5.80 3.58
C PHE A 99 -8.68 -7.23 3.12
N GLY A 100 -9.06 -8.25 3.90
CA GLY A 100 -8.90 -9.65 3.51
C GLY A 100 -9.69 -10.02 2.26
N VAL A 101 -10.96 -9.60 2.17
CA VAL A 101 -11.79 -9.81 0.97
C VAL A 101 -11.20 -9.10 -0.24
N PHE A 102 -10.73 -7.86 -0.07
CA PHE A 102 -10.05 -7.10 -1.12
C PHE A 102 -8.81 -7.82 -1.65
N LEU A 103 -7.94 -8.33 -0.76
CA LEU A 103 -6.77 -9.11 -1.15
C LEU A 103 -7.15 -10.40 -1.89
N LEU A 104 -8.21 -11.09 -1.48
CA LEU A 104 -8.70 -12.27 -2.20
C LEU A 104 -9.19 -11.91 -3.60
N ILE A 105 -9.95 -10.82 -3.74
CA ILE A 105 -10.43 -10.33 -5.05
C ILE A 105 -9.24 -10.00 -5.96
N ILE A 106 -8.25 -9.24 -5.47
CA ILE A 106 -7.05 -8.92 -6.25
C ILE A 106 -6.25 -10.19 -6.59
N GLY A 107 -6.11 -11.11 -5.64
CA GLY A 107 -5.41 -12.38 -5.86
C GLY A 107 -6.06 -13.21 -6.97
N VAL A 108 -7.39 -13.37 -6.91
CA VAL A 108 -8.17 -14.07 -7.94
C VAL A 108 -8.08 -13.33 -9.27
N TYR A 109 -8.27 -12.01 -9.27
CA TYR A 109 -8.14 -11.19 -10.47
C TYR A 109 -6.76 -11.34 -11.11
N GLN A 110 -5.68 -11.32 -10.34
CA GLN A 110 -4.32 -11.45 -10.86
C GLN A 110 -4.07 -12.86 -11.43
N LEU A 111 -4.63 -13.91 -10.83
CA LEU A 111 -4.56 -15.27 -11.34
C LEU A 111 -5.31 -15.43 -12.66
N VAL A 112 -6.48 -14.83 -12.79
CA VAL A 112 -7.31 -14.90 -14.01
C VAL A 112 -6.79 -13.96 -15.10
N SER A 113 -6.26 -12.79 -14.72
CA SER A 113 -5.75 -11.77 -15.65
C SER A 113 -4.39 -12.13 -16.25
N LYS A 114 -3.65 -13.09 -15.70
CA LYS A 114 -2.34 -13.48 -16.24
C LYS A 114 -2.42 -14.68 -17.19
N SER A 115 -2.75 -14.38 -18.44
CA SER A 115 -2.37 -15.12 -19.66
C SER A 115 -2.28 -14.17 -20.87
N THR A 116 -1.57 -13.04 -20.77
CA THR A 116 -1.09 -12.27 -21.93
C THR A 116 0.20 -11.55 -21.57
#